data_AF-Q8WZF2-F1
#
_entry.id   AF-Q8WZF2-F1
#
_cell.length_a   1.000
_cell.length_b   1.000
_cell.length_c   1.000
_cell.angle_alpha   90.00
_cell.angle_beta   90.00
_cell.angle_gamma   90.00
#
_symmetry.space_group_name_H-M   'P 1'
#
loop_
_entity.id
_entity.type
_entity.pdbx_description
1 polymer ?
#
loop_
_entity_poly.entity_id
_entity_poly.type
_entity_poly.pdbx_seq_one_letter_code
_entity_poly.pdbx_strand_id
1 'polypeptide(L)'
;FLGKDSMRFHQEVEVDPQVFKNIKLFKADPKKKGDDIFDRLTTTLLNKHLNGMMPGLTAKVFRTYNASWTFQEQLKNTPTNGTVAEKIAAYNTANRDVAILCNHQKSVSKGFEGSFAKAEDKIRALKYQRLKLRLQLFSLNPKIKKKHPELAEDESDVDDEFMERHEAELLEKALENAKKKWDTDNVKLEGDGKKKKTKGELDERLSEIKAEFKELKKERKAKKIDPKRGATEEKLLAQIARIDERIATAKVQLQDRDKLKDVALGTSKI
;
A
#
# COMPACT_ATOMS: atom_id res chain seq x y z
N PHE A 1 -13.42 -26.64 -10.35
CA PHE A 1 -14.36 -26.44 -11.48
C PHE A 1 -14.39 -24.96 -11.84
N LEU A 2 -14.96 -24.56 -12.98
CA LEU A 2 -15.22 -23.14 -13.28
C LEU A 2 -16.58 -22.77 -12.70
N GLY A 3 -16.62 -21.79 -11.81
CA GLY A 3 -17.83 -21.29 -11.18
C GLY A 3 -18.48 -20.16 -11.99
N LYS A 4 -19.24 -19.31 -11.28
CA LYS A 4 -19.81 -18.08 -11.85
C LYS A 4 -18.70 -17.23 -12.50
N ASP A 5 -19.02 -16.58 -13.62
CA ASP A 5 -18.11 -15.72 -14.38
C ASP A 5 -16.85 -16.47 -14.88
N SER A 6 -16.95 -17.80 -15.02
CA SER A 6 -15.85 -18.70 -15.38
C SER A 6 -14.65 -18.64 -14.43
N MET A 7 -14.87 -18.22 -13.18
CA MET A 7 -13.81 -18.16 -12.18
C MET A 7 -13.44 -19.57 -11.70
N ARG A 8 -12.15 -19.91 -11.78
CA ARG A 8 -11.67 -21.21 -11.33
C ARG A 8 -11.84 -21.33 -9.81
N PHE A 9 -12.56 -22.35 -9.38
CA PHE A 9 -12.58 -22.81 -7.99
C PHE A 9 -11.69 -24.04 -7.88
N HIS A 10 -10.64 -23.92 -7.07
CA HIS A 10 -9.69 -25.00 -6.80
C HIS A 10 -9.34 -24.96 -5.31
N GLN A 11 -9.71 -26.02 -4.59
CA GLN A 11 -9.48 -26.12 -3.15
C GLN A 11 -9.29 -27.59 -2.78
N GLU A 12 -8.32 -27.84 -1.92
CA GLU A 12 -8.19 -29.10 -1.20
C GLU A 12 -8.86 -28.92 0.16
N VAL A 13 -9.78 -29.82 0.49
CA VAL A 13 -10.59 -29.71 1.70
C VAL A 13 -10.61 -31.07 2.38
N GLU A 14 -10.24 -31.09 3.65
CA GLU A 14 -10.47 -32.24 4.51
C GLU A 14 -11.95 -32.28 4.88
N VAL A 15 -12.58 -33.42 4.69
CA VAL A 15 -14.01 -33.63 4.93
C VAL A 15 -14.22 -34.78 5.88
N ASP A 16 -15.38 -34.81 6.53
CA ASP A 16 -15.78 -35.93 7.38
C ASP A 16 -15.69 -37.27 6.60
N PRO A 17 -15.23 -38.37 7.23
CA PRO A 17 -15.12 -39.68 6.58
C PRO A 17 -16.42 -40.15 5.89
N GLN A 18 -17.58 -39.83 6.46
CA GLN A 18 -18.88 -40.15 5.86
C GLN A 18 -19.13 -39.35 4.59
N VAL A 19 -18.77 -38.06 4.56
CA VAL A 19 -18.86 -37.23 3.35
C VAL A 19 -17.97 -37.81 2.26
N PHE A 20 -16.73 -38.18 2.57
CA PHE A 20 -15.81 -38.78 1.61
C PHE A 20 -16.37 -40.09 1.01
N LYS A 21 -16.89 -40.97 1.87
CA LYS A 21 -17.55 -42.22 1.44
C LYS A 21 -18.75 -41.95 0.54
N ASN A 22 -19.60 -40.99 0.90
CA ASN A 22 -20.78 -40.61 0.11
C ASN A 22 -20.38 -40.06 -1.26
N ILE A 23 -19.37 -39.18 -1.35
CA ILE A 23 -18.86 -38.67 -2.63
C ILE A 23 -18.32 -39.81 -3.50
N LYS A 24 -17.64 -40.80 -2.91
CA LYS A 24 -17.17 -41.99 -3.65
C LYS A 24 -18.36 -42.78 -4.23
N LEU A 25 -19.43 -42.97 -3.46
CA LEU A 25 -20.66 -43.62 -3.93
C LEU A 25 -21.36 -42.81 -5.03
N PHE A 26 -21.45 -41.48 -4.89
CA PHE A 26 -22.07 -40.60 -5.88
C PHE A 26 -21.32 -40.54 -7.21
N LYS A 27 -20.08 -41.04 -7.26
CA LYS A 27 -19.24 -41.17 -8.45
C LYS A 27 -19.11 -42.62 -8.95
N ALA A 28 -19.75 -43.58 -8.28
CA ALA A 28 -19.66 -44.99 -8.66
C ALA A 28 -20.34 -45.25 -10.01
N ASP A 29 -20.02 -46.40 -10.60
CA ASP A 29 -20.63 -46.85 -11.85
C ASP A 29 -22.17 -46.85 -11.74
N PRO A 30 -22.90 -46.45 -12.80
CA PRO A 30 -22.45 -46.28 -14.18
C PRO A 30 -22.02 -44.84 -14.58
N LYS A 31 -21.74 -43.93 -13.62
CA LYS A 31 -21.45 -42.52 -13.95
C LYS A 31 -20.15 -42.32 -14.73
N LYS A 32 -20.18 -41.43 -15.71
CA LYS A 32 -19.06 -41.05 -16.58
C LYS A 32 -18.66 -39.59 -16.38
N LYS A 33 -17.52 -39.22 -16.96
CA LYS A 33 -17.05 -37.82 -16.98
C LYS A 33 -18.07 -36.95 -17.72
N GLY A 34 -18.62 -35.96 -17.03
CA GLY A 34 -19.66 -35.08 -17.56
C GLY A 34 -21.02 -35.26 -16.89
N ASP A 35 -21.24 -36.40 -16.21
CA ASP A 35 -22.47 -36.66 -15.47
C ASP A 35 -22.51 -35.89 -14.14
N ASP A 36 -23.72 -35.50 -13.72
CA ASP A 36 -23.93 -34.79 -12.46
C ASP A 36 -23.58 -35.67 -11.26
N ILE A 37 -22.80 -35.12 -10.32
CA ILE A 37 -22.47 -35.80 -9.06
C ILE A 37 -23.74 -36.03 -8.22
N PHE A 38 -24.65 -35.05 -8.21
CA PHE A 38 -25.92 -35.10 -7.48
C PHE A 38 -27.12 -35.18 -8.44
N ASP A 39 -27.22 -36.28 -9.19
CA ASP A 39 -28.21 -36.52 -10.26
C ASP A 39 -29.66 -36.49 -9.80
N ARG A 40 -29.93 -36.70 -8.51
CA ARG A 40 -31.27 -36.69 -7.92
C ARG A 40 -31.56 -35.44 -7.09
N LEU A 41 -30.67 -34.45 -7.10
CA LEU A 41 -30.80 -33.23 -6.33
C LEU A 41 -30.97 -32.04 -7.26
N THR A 42 -31.96 -31.20 -7.00
CA THR A 42 -32.13 -29.91 -7.69
C THR A 42 -32.10 -28.76 -6.70
N THR A 43 -31.79 -27.56 -7.17
CA THR A 43 -31.82 -26.34 -6.34
C THR A 43 -33.20 -26.06 -5.76
N THR A 44 -34.27 -26.39 -6.49
CA THR A 44 -35.66 -26.27 -6.00
C THR A 44 -35.92 -27.22 -4.83
N LEU A 45 -35.52 -28.49 -4.96
CA LEU A 45 -35.69 -29.48 -3.89
C LEU A 45 -34.90 -29.10 -2.63
N LEU A 46 -33.64 -28.69 -2.83
CA LEU A 46 -32.78 -28.23 -1.74
C LEU A 46 -33.39 -27.03 -1.01
N ASN A 47 -33.80 -25.98 -1.74
CA ASN A 47 -34.38 -24.79 -1.12
C ASN A 47 -35.73 -25.08 -0.44
N LYS A 48 -36.54 -26.00 -0.97
CA LYS A 48 -37.78 -26.45 -0.31
C LYS A 48 -37.47 -27.14 1.02
N HIS A 49 -36.47 -28.02 1.05
CA HIS A 49 -36.01 -28.66 2.29
C HIS A 49 -35.49 -27.64 3.30
N LEU A 50 -34.65 -26.70 2.86
CA LEU A 50 -34.12 -25.62 3.70
C LEU A 50 -35.24 -24.74 4.29
N ASN A 51 -36.20 -24.32 3.46
CA ASN A 51 -37.32 -23.49 3.90
C ASN A 51 -38.22 -24.21 4.92
N GLY A 52 -38.37 -25.53 4.79
CA GLY A 52 -39.08 -26.35 5.79
C GLY A 52 -38.37 -26.42 7.15
N MET A 53 -37.05 -26.22 7.19
CA MET A 53 -36.29 -26.14 8.46
C MET A 53 -36.37 -24.75 9.08
N MET A 54 -36.34 -23.68 8.26
CA MET A 54 -36.51 -22.30 8.71
C MET A 54 -37.18 -21.48 7.61
N PRO A 55 -38.33 -20.82 7.88
CA PRO A 55 -38.99 -19.98 6.89
C PRO A 55 -38.05 -18.93 6.30
N GLY A 56 -37.97 -18.89 4.97
CA GLY A 56 -37.10 -17.96 4.23
C GLY A 56 -35.65 -18.43 4.04
N LEU A 57 -35.25 -19.58 4.62
CA LEU A 57 -33.91 -20.13 4.42
C LEU A 57 -33.73 -20.66 2.99
N THR A 58 -32.63 -20.26 2.35
CA THR A 58 -32.22 -20.73 1.02
C THR A 58 -30.70 -20.93 0.99
N ALA A 59 -30.19 -21.63 -0.03
CA ALA A 59 -28.75 -21.84 -0.19
C ALA A 59 -27.94 -20.52 -0.24
N LYS A 60 -28.51 -19.43 -0.77
CA LYS A 60 -27.86 -18.11 -0.80
C LYS A 60 -27.63 -17.55 0.61
N VAL A 61 -28.55 -17.79 1.54
CA VAL A 61 -28.49 -17.26 2.92
C VAL A 61 -27.24 -17.77 3.64
N PHE A 62 -26.84 -19.03 3.42
CA PHE A 62 -25.60 -19.58 4.00
C PHE A 62 -24.36 -18.79 3.56
N ARG A 63 -24.30 -18.37 2.31
CA ARG A 63 -23.17 -17.61 1.78
C ARG A 63 -23.11 -16.21 2.42
N THR A 64 -24.25 -15.56 2.62
CA THR A 64 -24.35 -14.30 3.36
C THR A 64 -23.98 -14.47 4.83
N TYR A 65 -24.51 -15.48 5.50
CA TYR A 65 -24.20 -15.78 6.91
C TYR A 65 -22.71 -16.02 7.11
N ASN A 66 -22.10 -16.93 6.35
CA ASN A 66 -20.69 -17.26 6.47
C ASN A 66 -19.79 -16.04 6.20
N ALA A 67 -20.14 -15.22 5.21
CA ALA A 67 -19.42 -13.97 4.92
C ALA A 67 -19.51 -12.98 6.08
N SER A 68 -20.72 -12.67 6.56
CA SER A 68 -20.94 -11.70 7.65
C SER A 68 -20.34 -12.18 8.98
N TRP A 69 -20.51 -13.46 9.32
CA TRP A 69 -19.94 -14.06 10.52
C TRP A 69 -18.41 -14.03 10.48
N THR A 70 -17.81 -14.47 9.38
CA THR A 70 -16.35 -14.44 9.21
C THR A 70 -15.83 -13.01 9.33
N PHE A 71 -16.50 -12.04 8.69
CA PHE A 71 -16.08 -10.63 8.78
C PHE A 71 -16.11 -10.13 10.22
N GLN A 72 -17.21 -10.39 10.94
CA GLN A 72 -17.36 -10.01 12.34
C GLN A 72 -16.30 -10.65 13.22
N GLU A 73 -15.98 -11.93 13.01
CA GLU A 73 -14.95 -12.63 13.76
C GLU A 73 -13.56 -12.04 13.49
N GLN A 74 -13.24 -11.80 12.22
CA GLN A 74 -11.94 -11.23 11.84
C GLN A 74 -11.75 -9.80 12.34
N LEU A 75 -12.82 -9.00 12.42
CA LEU A 75 -12.74 -7.64 12.96
C LEU A 75 -12.34 -7.61 14.45
N LYS A 76 -12.53 -8.68 15.21
CA LYS A 76 -12.03 -8.77 16.60
C LYS A 76 -10.51 -8.67 16.69
N ASN A 77 -9.80 -9.00 15.60
CA ASN A 77 -8.34 -8.88 15.51
C ASN A 77 -7.88 -7.44 15.22
N THR A 78 -8.79 -6.47 15.14
CA THR A 78 -8.44 -5.06 14.89
C THR A 78 -7.71 -4.49 16.11
N PRO A 79 -6.50 -3.90 15.94
CA PRO A 79 -5.72 -3.38 17.05
C PRO A 79 -6.44 -2.21 17.74
N THR A 80 -6.75 -2.35 19.03
CA THR A 80 -7.49 -1.34 19.82
C THR A 80 -6.74 -0.01 19.87
N ASN A 81 -5.43 -0.07 20.15
CA ASN A 81 -4.53 1.09 20.25
C ASN A 81 -3.74 1.35 18.96
N GLY A 82 -4.14 0.72 17.84
CA GLY A 82 -3.52 0.94 16.55
C GLY A 82 -3.83 2.33 15.98
N THR A 83 -2.92 2.83 15.15
CA THR A 83 -3.13 3.99 14.29
C THR A 83 -4.32 3.76 13.35
N VAL A 84 -4.86 4.84 12.79
CA VAL A 84 -5.93 4.75 11.78
C VAL A 84 -5.49 3.89 10.59
N ALA A 85 -4.23 3.98 10.17
CA ALA A 85 -3.69 3.19 9.07
C ALA A 85 -3.67 1.68 9.38
N GLU A 86 -3.27 1.31 10.59
CA GLU A 86 -3.26 -0.10 11.03
C GLU A 86 -4.68 -0.65 11.18
N LYS A 87 -5.62 0.16 11.68
CA LYS A 87 -7.04 -0.24 11.77
C LYS A 87 -7.66 -0.45 10.39
N ILE A 88 -7.34 0.40 9.42
CA ILE A 88 -7.77 0.22 8.03
C ILE A 88 -7.17 -1.05 7.43
N ALA A 89 -5.88 -1.31 7.65
CA ALA A 89 -5.24 -2.53 7.17
C ALA A 89 -5.85 -3.81 7.79
N ALA A 90 -6.22 -3.77 9.08
CA ALA A 90 -6.93 -4.86 9.74
C ALA A 90 -8.34 -5.08 9.15
N TYR A 91 -9.10 -4.01 8.93
CA TYR A 91 -10.40 -4.06 8.25
C TYR A 91 -10.28 -4.67 6.84
N ASN A 92 -9.28 -4.22 6.07
CA ASN A 92 -9.06 -4.72 4.71
C ASN A 92 -8.63 -6.19 4.71
N THR A 93 -7.81 -6.61 5.68
CA THR A 93 -7.45 -8.02 5.88
C THR A 93 -8.69 -8.86 6.20
N ALA A 94 -9.56 -8.40 7.10
CA ALA A 94 -10.82 -9.09 7.40
C ALA A 94 -11.70 -9.23 6.13
N ASN A 95 -11.78 -8.19 5.30
CA ASN A 95 -12.57 -8.24 4.07
C ASN A 95 -11.91 -9.15 3.01
N ARG A 96 -10.58 -9.23 2.99
CA ARG A 96 -9.82 -10.14 2.13
C ARG A 96 -10.17 -11.59 2.45
N ASP A 97 -10.22 -11.96 3.72
CA ASP A 97 -10.52 -13.33 4.14
C ASP A 97 -11.95 -13.74 3.75
N VAL A 98 -12.91 -12.82 3.89
CA VAL A 98 -14.29 -13.01 3.40
C VAL A 98 -14.34 -13.18 1.89
N ALA A 99 -13.57 -12.37 1.16
CA ALA A 99 -13.49 -12.46 -0.29
C ALA A 99 -12.85 -13.79 -0.74
N ILE A 100 -11.85 -14.31 -0.03
CA ILE A 100 -11.27 -15.63 -0.27
C ILE A 100 -12.30 -16.73 -0.01
N LEU A 101 -13.01 -16.67 1.12
CA LEU A 101 -14.09 -17.61 1.45
C LEU A 101 -15.17 -17.64 0.36
N CYS A 102 -15.48 -16.47 -0.22
CA CYS A 102 -16.45 -16.34 -1.29
C CYS A 102 -15.89 -16.62 -2.71
N ASN A 103 -14.61 -16.97 -2.83
CA ASN A 103 -13.87 -17.11 -4.10
C ASN A 103 -13.93 -15.87 -5.00
N HIS A 104 -13.90 -14.67 -4.41
CA HIS A 104 -13.85 -13.38 -5.11
C HIS A 104 -12.40 -13.03 -5.48
N GLN A 105 -11.88 -13.74 -6.47
CA GLN A 105 -10.51 -13.54 -6.97
C GLN A 105 -10.50 -12.56 -8.15
N LYS A 106 -9.37 -11.89 -8.35
CA LYS A 106 -9.07 -11.11 -9.56
C LYS A 106 -7.63 -11.33 -9.98
N SER A 107 -7.33 -11.15 -11.26
CA SER A 107 -5.94 -11.05 -11.70
C SER A 107 -5.29 -9.78 -11.14
N VAL A 108 -4.00 -9.86 -10.84
CA VAL A 108 -3.20 -8.66 -10.51
C VAL A 108 -3.27 -7.69 -11.68
N SER A 109 -3.56 -6.42 -11.38
CA SER A 109 -3.65 -5.37 -12.41
C SER A 109 -2.30 -5.20 -13.13
N LYS A 110 -2.33 -4.99 -14.46
CA LYS A 110 -1.12 -4.72 -15.26
C LYS A 110 -0.29 -3.53 -14.73
N GLY A 111 -0.94 -2.53 -14.13
CA GLY A 111 -0.28 -1.35 -13.55
C GLY A 111 0.19 -1.52 -12.10
N PHE A 112 -0.03 -2.69 -11.50
CA PHE A 112 0.25 -2.92 -10.08
C PHE A 112 1.73 -2.72 -9.77
N GLU A 113 2.63 -3.42 -10.48
CA GLU A 113 4.09 -3.36 -10.26
C GLU A 113 4.63 -1.93 -10.33
N GLY A 114 4.27 -1.19 -11.38
CA GLY A 114 4.70 0.21 -11.51
C GLY A 114 4.17 1.11 -10.39
N SER A 115 2.92 0.90 -9.96
CA SER A 115 2.36 1.63 -8.80
C SER A 115 2.99 1.17 -7.47
N PHE A 116 3.46 -0.07 -7.41
CA PHE A 116 4.13 -0.69 -6.26
C PHE A 116 5.50 -0.07 -6.05
N ALA A 117 6.34 -0.14 -7.08
CA ALA A 117 7.66 0.46 -7.13
C ALA A 117 7.64 1.95 -6.80
N LYS A 118 6.65 2.71 -7.31
CA LYS A 118 6.51 4.15 -6.97
C LYS A 118 6.27 4.41 -5.48
N ALA A 119 5.54 3.53 -4.80
CA ALA A 119 5.31 3.68 -3.36
C ALA A 119 6.53 3.25 -2.54
N GLU A 120 7.25 2.22 -2.97
CA GLU A 120 8.56 1.86 -2.38
C GLU A 120 9.56 3.00 -2.53
N ASP A 121 9.62 3.63 -3.70
CA ASP A 121 10.47 4.78 -3.96
C ASP A 121 10.10 5.97 -3.06
N LYS A 122 8.80 6.19 -2.81
CA LYS A 122 8.34 7.20 -1.85
C LYS A 122 8.77 6.90 -0.41
N ILE A 123 8.80 5.63 0.00
CA ILE A 123 9.34 5.23 1.31
C ILE A 123 10.84 5.50 1.37
N ARG A 124 11.59 5.12 0.34
CA ARG A 124 13.04 5.42 0.25
C ARG A 124 13.32 6.92 0.26
N ALA A 125 12.50 7.74 -0.40
CA ALA A 125 12.61 9.20 -0.34
C ALA A 125 12.39 9.75 1.08
N LEU A 126 11.43 9.20 1.85
CA LEU A 126 11.26 9.57 3.26
C LEU A 126 12.46 9.15 4.11
N LYS A 127 13.00 7.95 3.89
CA LYS A 127 14.22 7.48 4.55
C LYS A 127 15.44 8.35 4.21
N TYR A 128 15.56 8.81 2.98
CA TYR A 128 16.59 9.77 2.59
C TYR A 128 16.44 11.11 3.32
N GLN A 129 15.21 11.63 3.48
CA GLN A 129 14.97 12.82 4.31
C GLN A 129 15.37 12.58 5.77
N ARG A 130 15.02 11.42 6.33
CA ARG A 130 15.43 11.00 7.68
C ARG A 130 16.95 10.97 7.80
N LEU A 131 17.66 10.36 6.85
CA LEU A 131 19.12 10.29 6.80
C LEU A 131 19.73 11.69 6.87
N LYS A 132 19.24 12.64 6.06
CA LYS A 132 19.76 14.01 6.08
C LYS A 132 19.58 14.71 7.43
N LEU A 133 18.40 14.58 8.04
CA LEU A 133 18.14 15.14 9.38
C LEU A 133 19.06 14.52 10.43
N ARG A 134 19.35 13.22 10.30
CA ARG A 134 20.27 12.47 11.15
C ARG A 134 21.70 12.98 11.04
N LEU A 135 22.19 13.16 9.81
CA LEU A 135 23.53 13.73 9.57
C LEU A 135 23.63 15.15 10.12
N GLN A 136 22.58 15.96 9.97
CA GLN A 136 22.51 17.30 10.54
C GLN A 136 22.56 17.27 12.08
N LEU A 137 21.83 16.34 12.69
CA LEU A 137 21.81 16.13 14.14
C LEU A 137 23.19 15.68 14.67
N PHE A 138 23.89 14.82 13.92
CA PHE A 138 25.24 14.36 14.26
C PHE A 138 26.30 15.45 14.14
N SER A 139 26.20 16.32 13.15
CA SER A 139 27.06 17.50 13.03
C SER A 139 26.83 18.48 14.18
N LEU A 140 25.59 18.61 14.64
CA LEU A 140 25.24 19.50 15.76
C LEU A 140 25.72 18.95 17.10
N ASN A 141 25.49 17.67 17.37
CA ASN A 141 25.89 17.01 18.61
C ASN A 141 26.34 15.57 18.35
N PRO A 142 27.65 15.29 18.20
CA PRO A 142 28.14 13.94 17.95
C PRO A 142 27.80 12.92 19.05
N LYS A 143 27.59 13.38 20.30
CA LYS A 143 27.27 12.50 21.44
C LYS A 143 25.86 11.90 21.33
N ILE A 144 25.00 12.45 20.47
CA ILE A 144 23.63 11.97 20.29
C ILE A 144 23.57 10.53 19.76
N LYS A 145 24.60 10.07 19.02
CA LYS A 145 24.73 8.67 18.58
C LYS A 145 24.74 7.68 19.74
N LYS A 146 25.25 8.08 20.90
CA LYS A 146 25.25 7.25 22.12
C LYS A 146 23.91 7.28 22.84
N LYS A 147 23.18 8.41 22.75
CA LYS A 147 21.85 8.57 23.36
C LYS A 147 20.74 7.91 22.54
N HIS A 148 20.91 7.88 21.22
CA HIS A 148 19.97 7.34 20.25
C HIS A 148 20.66 6.36 19.28
N PRO A 149 20.98 5.13 19.73
CA PRO A 149 21.60 4.10 18.88
C PRO A 149 20.76 3.72 17.66
N GLU A 150 19.43 3.80 17.76
CA GLU A 150 18.47 3.56 16.66
C GLU A 150 18.62 4.56 15.50
N LEU A 151 19.22 5.72 15.80
CA LEU A 151 19.58 6.70 14.80
C LEU A 151 20.98 6.48 14.26
N ALA A 152 21.77 5.50 14.70
CA ALA A 152 23.13 5.29 14.22
C ALA A 152 23.20 4.38 12.97
N GLU A 153 22.29 3.43 12.82
CA GLU A 153 22.32 2.42 11.76
C GLU A 153 21.81 2.95 10.41
N ASP A 154 22.64 2.89 9.37
CA ASP A 154 22.23 3.31 8.03
C ASP A 154 21.09 2.44 7.47
N GLU A 155 20.19 3.05 6.71
CA GLU A 155 19.11 2.33 6.03
C GLU A 155 19.67 1.59 4.81
N SER A 156 19.57 0.27 4.78
CA SER A 156 20.20 -0.57 3.74
C SER A 156 19.65 -0.35 2.32
N ASP A 157 18.45 0.21 2.18
CA ASP A 157 17.75 0.45 0.91
C ASP A 157 17.85 1.90 0.42
N VAL A 158 18.70 2.71 1.06
CA VAL A 158 19.05 4.08 0.65
C VAL A 158 20.55 4.14 0.38
N ASP A 159 20.98 3.43 -0.66
CA ASP A 159 22.36 3.38 -1.11
C ASP A 159 22.76 4.60 -1.96
N ASP A 160 24.06 4.67 -2.31
CA ASP A 160 24.62 5.78 -3.10
C ASP A 160 23.95 5.89 -4.48
N GLU A 161 23.58 4.77 -5.10
CA GLU A 161 22.92 4.73 -6.40
C GLU A 161 21.51 5.33 -6.32
N PHE A 162 20.72 4.93 -5.33
CA PHE A 162 19.41 5.51 -5.06
C PHE A 162 19.53 7.00 -4.78
N MET A 163 20.46 7.43 -3.91
CA MET A 163 20.63 8.83 -3.56
C MET A 163 20.99 9.68 -4.79
N GLU A 164 21.87 9.18 -5.66
CA GLU A 164 22.24 9.85 -6.91
C GLU A 164 21.07 10.01 -7.85
N ARG A 165 20.33 8.93 -8.10
CA ARG A 165 19.13 8.96 -8.93
C ARG A 165 18.08 9.91 -8.35
N HIS A 166 17.82 9.80 -7.05
CA HIS A 166 16.80 10.59 -6.36
C HIS A 166 17.12 12.09 -6.39
N GLU A 167 18.37 12.48 -6.14
CA GLU A 167 18.80 13.87 -6.23
C GLU A 167 18.72 14.40 -7.67
N ALA A 168 19.06 13.61 -8.67
CA ALA A 168 18.92 14.00 -10.08
C ALA A 168 17.44 14.23 -10.46
N GLU A 169 16.54 13.35 -10.05
CA GLU A 169 15.09 13.51 -10.25
C GLU A 169 14.54 14.75 -9.53
N LEU A 170 15.02 15.02 -8.31
CA LEU A 170 14.64 16.22 -7.55
C LEU A 170 15.13 17.50 -8.24
N LEU A 171 16.34 17.49 -8.81
CA LEU A 171 16.88 18.62 -9.57
C LEU A 171 16.04 18.89 -10.81
N GLU A 172 15.73 17.86 -11.61
CA GLU A 172 14.90 18.00 -12.81
C GLU A 172 13.53 18.57 -12.46
N LYS A 173 12.85 18.01 -11.45
CA LYS A 173 11.56 18.50 -10.96
C LYS A 173 11.64 19.94 -10.44
N ALA A 174 12.72 20.31 -9.74
CA ALA A 174 12.91 21.67 -9.26
C ALA A 174 13.05 22.68 -10.41
N LEU A 175 13.84 22.34 -11.43
CA LEU A 175 14.02 23.17 -12.63
C LEU A 175 12.71 23.29 -13.43
N GLU A 176 11.98 22.19 -13.60
CA GLU A 176 10.68 22.18 -14.29
C GLU A 176 9.64 23.02 -13.54
N ASN A 177 9.54 22.86 -12.21
CA ASN A 177 8.62 23.62 -11.38
C ASN A 177 8.97 25.11 -11.37
N ALA A 178 10.26 25.48 -11.38
CA ALA A 178 10.69 26.86 -11.46
C ALA A 178 10.26 27.51 -12.79
N LYS A 179 10.41 26.80 -13.91
CA LYS A 179 9.94 27.24 -15.23
C LYS A 179 8.41 27.40 -15.27
N LYS A 180 7.67 26.35 -14.88
CA LYS A 180 6.20 26.39 -14.83
C LYS A 180 5.66 27.51 -13.94
N LYS A 181 6.29 27.73 -12.79
CA LYS A 181 5.93 28.83 -11.89
C LYS A 181 6.20 30.19 -12.52
N TRP A 182 7.34 30.37 -13.17
CA TRP A 182 7.66 31.60 -13.89
C TRP A 182 6.65 31.88 -15.02
N ASP A 183 6.30 30.86 -15.82
CA ASP A 183 5.27 30.98 -16.87
C ASP A 183 3.92 31.37 -16.28
N THR A 184 3.49 30.66 -15.23
CA THR A 184 2.20 30.91 -14.56
C THR A 184 2.15 32.31 -13.93
N ASP A 185 3.23 32.73 -13.27
CA ASP A 185 3.33 34.07 -12.68
C ASP A 185 3.27 35.16 -13.75
N ASN A 186 3.90 34.94 -14.92
CA ASN A 186 3.88 35.89 -16.02
C ASN A 186 2.50 36.05 -16.66
N VAL A 187 1.75 34.94 -16.82
CA VAL A 187 0.36 34.99 -17.29
C VAL A 187 -0.51 35.78 -16.30
N LYS A 188 -0.33 35.58 -14.99
CA LYS A 188 -1.06 36.34 -13.96
C LYS A 188 -0.70 37.82 -13.96
N LEU A 189 0.59 38.14 -14.04
CA LEU A 189 1.06 39.53 -14.08
C LEU A 189 0.51 40.27 -15.31
N GLU A 190 0.46 39.61 -16.47
CA GLU A 190 -0.16 40.16 -17.68
C GLU A 190 -1.66 40.41 -17.51
N GLY A 191 -2.40 39.47 -16.93
CA GLY A 191 -3.82 39.65 -16.61
C GLY A 191 -4.09 40.78 -15.62
N ASP A 192 -3.17 41.02 -14.69
CA ASP A 192 -3.22 42.12 -13.71
C ASP A 192 -2.72 43.47 -14.27
N GLY A 193 -2.29 43.53 -15.54
CA GLY A 193 -1.66 44.72 -16.13
C GLY A 193 -0.29 45.08 -15.53
N LYS A 194 0.36 44.14 -14.83
CA LYS A 194 1.68 44.29 -14.22
C LYS A 194 2.80 43.83 -15.17
N LYS A 195 4.00 44.34 -14.94
CA LYS A 195 5.19 43.98 -15.71
C LYS A 195 5.54 42.50 -15.53
N LYS A 196 5.77 41.79 -16.63
CA LYS A 196 6.24 40.39 -16.65
C LYS A 196 7.63 40.27 -16.02
N LYS A 197 7.87 39.16 -15.31
CA LYS A 197 9.21 38.73 -14.92
C LYS A 197 10.03 38.45 -16.16
N THR A 198 11.29 38.87 -16.11
CA THR A 198 12.26 38.72 -17.18
C THR A 198 12.79 37.29 -17.24
N LYS A 199 13.38 36.93 -18.37
CA LYS A 199 14.13 35.68 -18.52
C LYS A 199 15.38 35.67 -17.63
N GLY A 200 16.00 36.83 -17.38
CA GLY A 200 17.13 36.95 -16.46
C GLY A 200 16.81 36.48 -15.04
N GLU A 201 15.65 36.87 -14.51
CA GLU A 201 15.18 36.40 -13.20
C GLU A 201 14.92 34.88 -13.16
N LEU A 202 14.49 34.29 -14.29
CA LEU A 202 14.36 32.84 -14.41
C LEU A 202 15.74 32.17 -14.42
N ASP A 203 16.69 32.67 -15.22
CA ASP A 203 18.03 32.11 -15.34
C ASP A 203 18.80 32.19 -14.01
N GLU A 204 18.66 33.29 -13.26
CA GLU A 204 19.18 33.43 -11.90
C GLU A 204 18.59 32.35 -10.99
N ARG A 205 17.26 32.19 -10.99
CA ARG A 205 16.61 31.16 -10.17
C ARG A 205 17.03 29.74 -10.54
N LEU A 206 17.21 29.46 -11.83
CA LEU A 206 17.69 28.15 -12.29
C LEU A 206 19.16 27.91 -11.89
N SER A 207 19.98 28.97 -11.85
CA SER A 207 21.36 28.91 -11.38
C SER A 207 21.44 28.64 -9.88
N GLU A 208 20.62 29.32 -9.06
CA GLU A 208 20.49 29.06 -7.62
C GLU A 208 20.13 27.61 -7.34
N ILE A 209 19.13 27.07 -8.04
CA ILE A 209 18.73 25.65 -7.90
C ILE A 209 19.91 24.74 -8.23
N LYS A 210 20.61 24.95 -9.34
CA LYS A 210 21.79 24.14 -9.68
C LYS A 210 22.91 24.24 -8.62
N ALA A 211 23.10 25.40 -8.02
CA ALA A 211 24.06 25.61 -6.95
C ALA A 211 23.67 24.84 -5.67
N GLU A 212 22.38 24.89 -5.27
CA GLU A 212 21.85 24.11 -4.14
C GLU A 212 22.12 22.61 -4.32
N PHE A 213 21.84 22.05 -5.51
CA PHE A 213 22.09 20.63 -5.77
C PHE A 213 23.57 20.27 -5.89
N LYS A 214 24.43 21.22 -6.26
CA LYS A 214 25.89 21.03 -6.21
C LYS A 214 26.38 20.91 -4.77
N GLU A 215 25.83 21.70 -3.85
CA GLU A 215 26.12 21.56 -2.42
C GLU A 215 25.56 20.25 -1.85
N LEU A 216 24.35 19.84 -2.23
CA LEU A 216 23.80 18.52 -1.85
C LEU A 216 24.73 17.37 -2.25
N LYS A 217 25.28 17.41 -3.47
CA LYS A 217 26.24 16.40 -3.92
C LYS A 217 27.52 16.38 -3.08
N LYS A 218 27.99 17.53 -2.59
CA LYS A 218 29.14 17.61 -1.68
C LYS A 218 28.79 17.06 -0.30
N GLU A 219 27.64 17.44 0.25
CA GLU A 219 27.12 16.95 1.53
C GLU A 219 26.99 15.42 1.55
N ARG A 220 26.42 14.84 0.47
CA ARG A 220 26.31 13.38 0.30
C ARG A 220 27.68 12.71 0.35
N LYS A 221 28.63 13.19 -0.45
CA LYS A 221 30.00 12.63 -0.50
C LYS A 221 30.73 12.77 0.83
N ALA A 222 30.52 13.87 1.55
CA ALA A 222 31.13 14.11 2.85
C ALA A 222 30.44 13.34 3.99
N LYS A 223 29.25 12.76 3.76
CA LYS A 223 28.37 12.18 4.79
C LYS A 223 28.21 13.11 6.00
N LYS A 224 28.18 14.42 5.73
CA LYS A 224 28.13 15.48 6.74
C LYS A 224 27.27 16.62 6.20
N ILE A 225 26.28 17.01 7.01
CA ILE A 225 25.38 18.12 6.70
C ILE A 225 25.48 19.10 7.86
N ASP A 226 25.81 20.36 7.56
CA ASP A 226 25.91 21.37 8.60
C ASP A 226 24.51 21.86 9.02
N PRO A 227 24.30 22.13 10.32
CA PRO A 227 23.01 22.54 10.82
C PRO A 227 22.57 23.89 10.25
N LYS A 228 21.36 23.92 9.69
CA LYS A 228 20.73 25.18 9.27
C LYS A 228 20.57 26.13 10.45
N ARG A 229 20.63 27.44 10.18
CA ARG A 229 20.44 28.49 11.19
C ARG A 229 19.15 28.28 11.98
N GLY A 230 19.25 28.16 13.31
CA GLY A 230 18.11 27.94 14.20
C GLY A 230 17.67 26.48 14.39
N ALA A 231 18.41 25.52 13.84
CA ALA A 231 18.25 24.10 14.16
C ALA A 231 18.72 23.81 15.59
N THR A 232 17.92 23.05 16.34
CA THR A 232 18.25 22.57 17.69
C THR A 232 18.11 21.05 17.72
N GLU A 233 18.74 20.40 18.71
CA GLU A 233 18.64 18.95 18.93
C GLU A 233 17.17 18.51 19.01
N GLU A 234 16.37 19.20 19.81
CA GLU A 234 14.94 18.94 19.99
C GLU A 234 14.14 19.07 18.67
N LYS A 235 14.38 20.12 17.89
CA LYS A 235 13.67 20.32 16.61
C LYS A 235 14.00 19.23 15.60
N LEU A 236 15.26 18.82 15.53
CA LEU A 236 15.70 17.76 14.60
C LEU A 236 15.14 16.40 15.02
N LEU A 237 15.17 16.07 16.31
CA LEU A 237 14.54 14.85 16.84
C LEU A 237 13.04 14.83 16.57
N ALA A 238 12.33 15.95 16.79
CA ALA A 238 10.90 16.05 16.49
C ALA A 238 10.61 15.89 14.98
N GLN A 239 11.47 16.40 14.10
CA GLN A 239 11.34 16.20 12.65
C GLN A 239 11.59 14.75 12.25
N ILE A 240 12.61 14.10 12.82
CA ILE A 240 12.91 12.68 12.60
C ILE A 240 11.71 11.82 13.02
N ALA A 241 11.17 12.04 14.22
CA ALA A 241 10.00 11.32 14.71
C ALA A 241 8.80 11.43 13.77
N ARG A 242 8.51 12.63 13.23
CA ARG A 242 7.45 12.81 12.23
C ARG A 242 7.73 12.07 10.93
N ILE A 243 8.99 11.98 10.50
CA ILE A 243 9.35 11.20 9.30
C ILE A 243 9.20 9.71 9.59
N ASP A 244 9.59 9.24 10.78
CA ASP A 244 9.44 7.85 11.20
C ASP A 244 7.96 7.42 11.22
N GLU A 245 7.07 8.23 11.77
CA GLU A 245 5.61 7.99 11.72
C GLU A 245 5.08 7.90 10.29
N ARG A 246 5.56 8.78 9.38
CA ARG A 246 5.18 8.75 7.96
C ARG A 246 5.71 7.51 7.26
N ILE A 247 6.93 7.07 7.57
CA ILE A 247 7.51 5.83 7.04
C ILE A 247 6.69 4.63 7.52
N ALA A 248 6.40 4.56 8.82
CA ALA A 248 5.60 3.47 9.40
C ALA A 248 4.22 3.38 8.72
N THR A 249 3.52 4.51 8.60
CA THR A 249 2.23 4.59 7.91
C THR A 249 2.33 4.13 6.45
N ALA A 250 3.34 4.60 5.71
CA ALA A 250 3.52 4.23 4.31
C ALA A 250 3.85 2.75 4.13
N LYS A 251 4.61 2.14 5.06
CA LYS A 251 4.90 0.70 5.07
C LYS A 251 3.64 -0.13 5.29
N VAL A 252 2.79 0.25 6.25
CA VAL A 252 1.50 -0.42 6.50
C VAL A 252 0.62 -0.37 5.25
N GLN A 253 0.50 0.80 4.61
CA GLN A 253 -0.27 0.96 3.38
C GLN A 253 0.28 0.13 2.21
N LEU A 254 1.61 0.03 2.09
CA LEU A 254 2.25 -0.75 1.05
C LEU A 254 1.97 -2.25 1.21
N GLN A 255 2.12 -2.75 2.45
CA GLN A 255 1.84 -4.14 2.79
C GLN A 255 0.36 -4.49 2.58
N ASP A 256 -0.54 -3.61 3.01
CA ASP A 256 -1.98 -3.79 2.79
C ASP A 256 -2.29 -3.89 1.29
N ARG A 257 -1.73 -2.99 0.48
CA ARG A 257 -1.93 -3.04 -0.98
C ARG A 257 -1.39 -4.32 -1.62
N ASP A 258 -0.26 -4.85 -1.15
CA ASP A 258 0.28 -6.11 -1.65
C ASP A 258 -0.63 -7.30 -1.34
N LYS A 259 -1.14 -7.38 -0.10
CA LYS A 259 -2.08 -8.44 0.30
C LYS A 259 -3.36 -8.45 -0.52
N LEU A 260 -3.79 -7.30 -1.05
CA LEU A 260 -5.06 -7.13 -1.76
C LEU A 260 -4.96 -7.20 -3.29
N LYS A 261 -3.77 -7.47 -3.84
CA LYS A 261 -3.50 -7.36 -5.29
C LYS A 261 -4.30 -8.33 -6.15
N ASP A 262 -4.67 -9.49 -5.60
CA ASP A 262 -5.32 -10.62 -6.26
C ASP A 262 -6.76 -10.87 -5.75
N VAL A 263 -7.29 -10.00 -4.89
CA VAL A 263 -8.62 -10.16 -4.28
C VAL A 263 -9.57 -9.03 -4.67
N ALA A 264 -10.81 -9.37 -5.04
CA ALA A 264 -11.87 -8.43 -5.37
C ALA A 264 -12.71 -8.08 -4.14
N LEU A 265 -12.31 -7.06 -3.39
CA LEU A 265 -12.99 -6.63 -2.16
C LEU A 265 -14.38 -5.99 -2.37
N GLY A 266 -14.66 -5.49 -3.58
CA GLY A 266 -15.91 -4.76 -3.86
C GLY A 266 -17.14 -5.66 -3.87
N THR A 267 -16.98 -6.92 -4.28
CA THR A 267 -18.10 -7.88 -4.41
C THR A 267 -18.55 -8.48 -3.09
N SER A 268 -17.72 -8.46 -2.04
CA SER A 268 -18.10 -8.85 -0.68
C SER A 268 -18.60 -7.68 0.17
N LYS A 269 -18.28 -6.44 -0.22
CA LYS A 269 -18.65 -5.23 0.51
C LYS A 269 -20.05 -4.71 0.18
N ILE A 270 -20.56 -5.04 -1.02
CA ILE A 270 -21.92 -4.74 -1.49
C ILE A 270 -22.83 -5.93 -1.19
#